data_AF-A0A2N5Q0W1-F1
#
_entry.id   AF-A0A2N5Q0W1-F1
#
_cell.length_a   1.000
_cell.length_b   1.000
_cell.length_c   1.000
_cell.angle_alpha   90.00
_cell.angle_beta   90.00
_cell.angle_gamma   90.00
#
_symmetry.space_group_name_H-M   'P 1'
#
loop_
_entity.id
_entity.type
_entity.pdbx_description
1 polymer ?
#
loop_
_entity_poly.entity_id
_entity_poly.type
_entity_poly.pdbx_seq_one_letter_code
_entity_poly.pdbx_strand_id
1 'polypeptide(L)'
;MGEAFTFLRDTDLAALPVGNVLIDGNEVYANVQSYSTMDAADCPFESHKEYFDVQYVVEGEECFGYEPVENLIPSVEYDAEKDLIFYQEPADFGSVILKAGDFAIVPPEDGHAPRRMTANGSCHVKKIVVKVRV
;
A
#
# COMPACT_ATOMS: atom_id res chain seq x y z
N MET A 1 3.22 14.91 4.28
CA MET A 1 4.19 13.93 4.81
C MET A 1 4.40 14.04 6.32
N GLY A 2 4.63 15.24 6.89
CA GLY A 2 4.85 15.40 8.35
C GLY A 2 3.73 14.82 9.22
N GLU A 3 2.47 15.16 8.93
CA GLU A 3 1.29 14.63 9.63
C GLU A 3 1.18 13.10 9.56
N ALA A 4 1.55 12.48 8.42
CA ALA A 4 1.52 11.03 8.26
C ALA A 4 2.47 10.34 9.26
N PHE A 5 3.69 10.85 9.41
CA PHE A 5 4.64 10.28 10.38
C PHE A 5 4.27 10.58 11.83
N THR A 6 3.72 11.77 12.12
CA THR A 6 3.16 12.07 13.45
C THR A 6 2.07 11.07 13.80
N PHE A 7 1.13 10.82 12.89
CA PHE A 7 0.07 9.84 13.06
C PHE A 7 0.62 8.43 13.32
N LEU A 8 1.56 7.95 12.49
CA LEU A 8 2.15 6.62 12.63
C LEU A 8 2.95 6.45 13.93
N ARG A 9 3.56 7.52 14.46
CA ARG A 9 4.36 7.48 15.68
C ARG A 9 3.52 7.58 16.95
N ASP A 10 2.52 8.47 16.95
CA ASP A 10 1.86 8.91 18.19
C ASP A 10 0.50 8.22 18.40
N THR A 11 0.04 7.40 17.45
CA THR A 11 -1.22 6.65 17.54
C THR A 11 -0.98 5.19 17.92
N ASP A 12 -1.85 4.61 18.74
CA ASP A 12 -1.89 3.16 18.97
C ASP A 12 -2.46 2.43 17.74
N LEU A 13 -1.59 2.17 16.76
CA LEU A 13 -1.96 1.56 15.48
C LEU A 13 -2.57 0.16 15.64
N ALA A 14 -2.15 -0.58 16.67
CA ALA A 14 -2.66 -1.92 16.94
C ALA A 14 -4.13 -1.88 17.42
N ALA A 15 -4.54 -0.82 18.10
CA ALA A 15 -5.92 -0.64 18.58
C ALA A 15 -6.88 -0.06 17.54
N LEU A 16 -6.40 0.49 16.42
CA LEU A 16 -7.26 1.13 15.41
C LEU A 16 -8.25 0.13 14.77
N PRO A 17 -9.54 0.47 14.63
CA PRO A 17 -10.49 -0.34 13.88
C PRO A 17 -10.20 -0.29 12.38
N VAL A 18 -10.55 -1.35 11.65
CA VAL A 18 -10.48 -1.39 10.18
C VAL A 18 -11.38 -0.30 9.59
N GLY A 19 -10.87 0.43 8.61
CA GLY A 19 -11.58 1.53 7.95
C GLY A 19 -10.72 2.78 7.75
N ASN A 20 -11.37 3.88 7.40
CA ASN A 20 -10.71 5.16 7.14
C ASN A 20 -10.61 6.00 8.42
N VAL A 21 -9.45 6.65 8.60
CA VAL A 21 -9.18 7.61 9.66
C VAL A 21 -8.72 8.92 9.00
N LEU A 22 -9.46 10.00 9.20
CA LEU A 22 -9.04 11.32 8.74
C LEU A 22 -7.95 11.86 9.66
N ILE A 23 -6.85 12.35 9.09
CA ILE A 23 -5.73 12.93 9.83
C ILE A 23 -5.74 14.45 9.61
N ASP A 24 -5.78 14.87 8.34
CA ASP A 24 -5.92 16.26 7.90
C ASP A 24 -6.88 16.34 6.72
N GLY A 25 -8.18 16.14 7.00
CA GLY A 25 -9.23 16.14 5.98
C GLY A 25 -8.93 15.16 4.84
N ASN A 26 -8.97 15.67 3.61
CA ASN A 26 -8.61 14.91 2.41
C ASN A 26 -7.13 15.06 2.02
N GLU A 27 -6.35 15.91 2.70
CA GLU A 27 -4.93 16.10 2.39
C GLU A 27 -4.09 14.96 2.95
N VAL A 28 -4.45 14.46 4.14
CA VAL A 28 -3.84 13.29 4.76
C VAL A 28 -4.91 12.43 5.43
N TYR A 29 -4.99 11.16 5.07
CA TYR A 29 -5.88 10.20 5.71
C TYR A 29 -5.25 8.80 5.71
N ALA A 30 -5.67 7.96 6.64
CA ALA A 30 -5.19 6.58 6.75
C ALA A 30 -6.29 5.59 6.44
N ASN A 31 -5.93 4.51 5.74
CA ASN A 31 -6.75 3.32 5.58
C ASN A 31 -6.16 2.19 6.43
N VAL A 32 -6.89 1.81 7.47
CA VAL A 32 -6.56 0.69 8.36
C VAL A 32 -7.12 -0.58 7.74
N GLN A 33 -6.24 -1.54 7.46
CA GLN A 33 -6.55 -2.79 6.77
C GLN A 33 -6.19 -3.99 7.64
N SER A 34 -6.95 -5.07 7.49
CA SER A 34 -6.68 -6.36 8.10
C SER A 34 -7.11 -7.46 7.14
N TYR A 35 -6.17 -8.33 6.77
CA TYR A 35 -6.36 -9.37 5.74
C TYR A 35 -5.44 -10.56 5.97
N SER A 36 -5.64 -11.63 5.21
CA SER A 36 -4.60 -12.65 5.02
C SER A 36 -3.90 -12.38 3.70
N THR A 37 -2.58 -12.53 3.64
CA THR A 37 -1.83 -12.36 2.40
C THR A 37 -2.24 -13.40 1.35
N MET A 38 -2.20 -13.01 0.08
CA MET A 38 -2.77 -13.79 -1.01
C MET A 38 -1.70 -14.14 -2.05
N ASP A 39 -2.06 -14.97 -3.03
CA ASP A 39 -1.20 -15.25 -4.16
C ASP A 39 -1.02 -13.99 -5.02
N ALA A 40 0.12 -13.90 -5.71
CA ALA A 40 0.44 -12.74 -6.56
C ALA A 40 -0.64 -12.49 -7.63
N ALA A 41 -1.28 -13.56 -8.13
CA ALA A 41 -2.37 -13.48 -9.11
C ALA A 41 -3.60 -12.72 -8.61
N ASP A 42 -3.82 -12.67 -7.29
CA ASP A 42 -4.95 -11.97 -6.66
C ASP A 42 -4.57 -10.56 -6.16
N CYS A 43 -3.30 -10.16 -6.34
CA CYS A 43 -2.73 -8.89 -5.88
C CYS A 43 -2.04 -8.17 -7.05
N PRO A 44 -2.80 -7.59 -8.00
CA PRO A 44 -2.23 -6.92 -9.15
C PRO A 44 -1.38 -5.72 -8.74
N PHE A 45 -0.47 -5.32 -9.64
CA PHE A 45 0.18 -4.02 -9.53
C PHE A 45 -0.83 -2.89 -9.68
N GLU A 46 -0.70 -1.86 -8.86
CA GLU A 46 -1.50 -0.65 -8.86
C GLU A 46 -0.64 0.61 -8.71
N SER A 47 -1.20 1.76 -9.06
CA SER A 47 -0.63 3.07 -8.75
C SER A 47 -1.74 4.11 -8.56
N HIS A 48 -1.31 5.28 -8.11
CA HIS A 48 -2.14 6.43 -7.75
C HIS A 48 -1.59 7.68 -8.45
N LYS A 49 -2.41 8.71 -8.64
CA LYS A 49 -2.01 9.99 -9.25
C LYS A 49 -2.13 11.16 -8.30
N GLU A 50 -3.05 11.12 -7.36
CA GLU A 50 -3.33 12.24 -6.46
C GLU A 50 -2.64 12.10 -5.10
N TYR A 51 -2.25 10.88 -4.70
CA TYR A 51 -1.67 10.61 -3.39
C TYR A 51 -0.39 9.78 -3.48
N PHE A 52 0.53 10.06 -2.55
CA PHE A 52 1.54 9.12 -2.09
C PHE A 52 0.90 8.09 -1.15
N ASP A 53 1.44 6.88 -1.16
CA ASP A 53 1.14 5.86 -0.18
C ASP A 53 2.30 5.67 0.78
N VAL A 54 2.05 5.85 2.08
CA VAL A 54 2.91 5.39 3.15
C VAL A 54 2.32 4.09 3.71
N GLN A 55 2.87 2.97 3.25
CA GLN A 55 2.46 1.62 3.60
C GLN A 55 3.21 1.20 4.86
N TYR A 56 2.53 0.95 5.98
CA TYR A 56 3.13 0.58 7.26
C TYR A 56 2.55 -0.73 7.81
N VAL A 57 3.38 -1.76 7.96
CA VAL A 57 2.94 -3.06 8.49
C VAL A 57 2.94 -3.00 10.02
N VAL A 58 1.77 -3.15 10.63
CA VAL A 58 1.58 -3.17 12.10
C VAL A 58 1.82 -4.57 12.65
N GLU A 59 1.32 -5.58 11.95
CA GLU A 59 1.38 -6.99 12.34
C GLU A 59 1.55 -7.87 11.09
N GLY A 60 2.30 -8.96 11.23
CA GLY A 60 2.52 -9.93 10.16
C GLY A 60 3.67 -9.55 9.23
N GLU A 61 3.63 -10.10 8.01
CA GLU A 61 4.56 -9.77 6.93
C GLU A 61 3.88 -9.89 5.55
N GLU A 62 4.30 -9.05 4.60
CA GLU A 62 3.88 -9.13 3.20
C GLU A 62 5.06 -8.98 2.25
N CYS A 63 4.98 -9.62 1.09
CA CYS A 63 5.82 -9.30 -0.04
C CYS A 63 5.22 -8.09 -0.77
N PHE A 64 6.03 -7.07 -1.01
CA PHE A 64 5.65 -5.83 -1.66
C PHE A 64 6.39 -5.74 -3.00
N GLY A 65 5.66 -5.85 -4.09
CA GLY A 65 6.18 -5.66 -5.45
C GLY A 65 6.34 -4.19 -5.79
N TYR A 66 7.32 -3.87 -6.63
CA TYR A 66 7.68 -2.52 -7.06
C TYR A 66 8.18 -2.52 -8.51
N GLU A 67 7.67 -1.58 -9.30
CA GLU A 67 8.18 -1.27 -10.65
C GLU A 67 7.74 0.16 -11.06
N PRO A 68 8.63 1.00 -11.64
CA PRO A 68 8.24 2.27 -12.23
C PRO A 68 7.04 2.18 -13.18
N VAL A 69 6.09 3.10 -13.04
CA VAL A 69 4.86 3.13 -13.85
C VAL A 69 5.14 3.16 -15.36
N GLU A 70 6.24 3.80 -15.79
CA GLU A 70 6.63 3.86 -17.21
C GLU A 70 6.92 2.48 -17.84
N ASN A 71 7.24 1.47 -17.02
CA ASN A 71 7.49 0.10 -17.45
C ASN A 71 6.25 -0.79 -17.33
N LEU A 72 5.12 -0.27 -16.85
CA LEU A 72 3.89 -1.02 -16.62
C LEU A 72 2.88 -0.82 -17.75
N ILE A 73 2.13 -1.88 -18.05
CA ILE A 73 1.05 -1.87 -19.04
C ILE A 73 -0.29 -1.87 -18.29
N PRO A 74 -1.11 -0.80 -18.41
CA PRO A 74 -2.43 -0.76 -17.79
C PRO A 74 -3.30 -1.95 -18.20
N SER A 75 -3.98 -2.56 -17.23
CA SER A 75 -4.98 -3.61 -17.47
C SER A 75 -6.41 -3.05 -17.53
N VAL A 76 -6.62 -1.86 -16.96
CA VAL A 76 -7.88 -1.11 -16.95
C VAL A 76 -7.63 0.39 -17.13
N GLU A 77 -8.69 1.14 -17.41
CA GLU A 77 -8.64 2.61 -17.38
C GLU A 77 -8.52 3.13 -15.95
N TYR A 78 -7.88 4.29 -15.79
CA TYR A 78 -7.74 4.97 -14.50
C TYR A 78 -9.11 5.40 -13.93
N ASP A 79 -9.39 4.99 -12.70
CA ASP A 79 -10.58 5.37 -11.93
C ASP A 79 -10.27 6.61 -11.09
N ALA A 80 -10.74 7.77 -11.54
CA ALA A 80 -10.50 9.05 -10.87
C ALA A 80 -11.23 9.18 -9.53
N GLU A 81 -12.33 8.45 -9.29
CA GLU A 81 -13.03 8.50 -8.01
C GLU A 81 -12.28 7.73 -6.93
N LYS A 82 -11.55 6.68 -7.34
CA LYS A 82 -10.74 5.84 -6.43
C LYS A 82 -9.25 6.20 -6.41
N ASP A 83 -8.84 7.13 -7.27
CA ASP A 83 -7.43 7.43 -7.55
C ASP A 83 -6.63 6.16 -7.86
N LEU A 84 -7.12 5.31 -8.77
CA LEU A 84 -6.60 3.94 -8.92
C LEU A 84 -6.50 3.51 -10.37
N ILE A 85 -5.39 2.86 -10.70
CA ILE A 85 -5.22 2.11 -11.94
C ILE A 85 -4.54 0.78 -11.64
N PHE A 86 -4.98 -0.29 -12.31
CA PHE A 86 -4.33 -1.60 -12.25
C PHE A 86 -3.52 -1.86 -13.51
N TYR A 87 -2.48 -2.67 -13.34
CA TYR A 87 -1.55 -3.07 -14.39
C TYR A 87 -1.58 -4.58 -14.60
N GLN A 88 -1.07 -5.01 -15.75
CA GLN A 88 -0.69 -6.40 -15.97
C GLN A 88 0.54 -6.74 -15.10
N GLU A 89 0.73 -8.01 -14.76
CA GLU A 89 1.93 -8.45 -14.05
C GLU A 89 3.16 -8.17 -14.94
N PRO A 90 4.12 -7.34 -14.49
CA PRO A 90 5.31 -7.04 -15.26
C PRO A 90 6.23 -8.26 -15.35
N ALA A 91 6.98 -8.36 -16.45
CA ALA A 91 7.92 -9.46 -16.67
C ALA A 91 9.11 -9.42 -15.69
N ASP A 92 9.58 -8.21 -15.38
CA ASP A 92 10.62 -7.92 -14.40
C ASP A 92 10.08 -6.90 -13.39
N PHE A 93 10.33 -7.12 -12.11
CA PHE A 93 10.00 -6.19 -11.03
C PHE A 93 10.87 -6.42 -9.79
N GLY A 94 11.04 -5.39 -8.98
CA GLY A 94 11.67 -5.49 -7.66
C GLY A 94 10.67 -5.94 -6.60
N SER A 95 11.13 -6.59 -5.54
CA SER A 95 10.29 -6.85 -4.37
C SER A 95 11.06 -6.76 -3.06
N VAL A 96 10.32 -6.44 -2.00
CA VAL A 96 10.83 -6.40 -0.63
C VAL A 96 9.83 -7.10 0.30
N ILE A 97 10.33 -7.79 1.31
CA ILE A 97 9.49 -8.34 2.39
C ILE A 97 9.39 -7.26 3.47
N LEU A 98 8.17 -6.77 3.72
CA LEU A 98 7.86 -5.84 4.80
C LEU A 98 7.33 -6.64 5.99
N LYS A 99 7.95 -6.47 7.16
CA LYS A 99 7.52 -7.08 8.42
C LYS A 99 6.93 -6.04 9.35
N ALA A 100 6.29 -6.48 10.43
CA ALA A 100 5.81 -5.58 11.48
C ALA A 100 6.88 -4.55 11.89
N GLY A 101 6.54 -3.26 11.76
CA GLY A 101 7.43 -2.12 12.00
C GLY A 101 8.03 -1.49 10.74
N ASP A 102 8.06 -2.23 9.62
CA ASP A 102 8.58 -1.73 8.35
C ASP A 102 7.56 -0.86 7.62
N PHE A 103 8.07 0.02 6.77
CA PHE A 103 7.25 0.82 5.87
C PHE A 103 7.88 0.99 4.48
N ALA A 104 7.02 1.21 3.49
CA ALA A 104 7.37 1.64 2.15
C ALA A 104 6.64 2.94 1.83
N ILE A 105 7.29 3.82 1.05
CA ILE A 105 6.67 5.05 0.55
C ILE A 105 6.72 4.97 -0.96
N VAL A 106 5.56 5.04 -1.61
CA VAL A 106 5.45 5.01 -3.07
C VAL A 106 4.74 6.27 -3.58
N PRO A 107 5.41 7.12 -4.38
CA PRO A 107 4.82 8.24 -5.10
C PRO A 107 3.99 7.79 -6.32
N PRO A 108 3.30 8.72 -7.00
CA PRO A 108 2.52 8.42 -8.20
C PRO A 108 3.27 7.71 -9.34
N GLU A 109 4.58 7.92 -9.43
CA GLU A 109 5.43 7.31 -10.46
C GLU A 109 5.78 5.85 -10.19
N ASP A 110 5.44 5.33 -9.01
CA ASP A 110 5.84 4.02 -8.52
C ASP A 110 4.66 3.05 -8.48
N GLY A 111 4.64 2.13 -9.44
CA GLY A 111 3.71 1.01 -9.44
C GLY A 111 4.12 0.00 -8.37
N HIS A 112 3.13 -0.53 -7.67
CA HIS A 112 3.37 -1.39 -6.54
C HIS A 112 2.32 -2.48 -6.39
N ALA A 113 2.70 -3.60 -5.76
CA ALA A 113 1.80 -4.73 -5.54
C ALA A 113 1.92 -5.23 -4.09
N PRO A 114 1.09 -4.69 -3.16
CA PRO A 114 1.08 -5.10 -1.76
C PRO A 114 0.33 -6.42 -1.55
N ARG A 115 0.21 -6.85 -0.28
CA ARG A 115 -0.62 -7.99 0.17
C ARG A 115 -0.22 -9.38 -0.31
N ARG A 116 0.88 -9.52 -1.04
CA ARG A 116 1.36 -10.82 -1.54
C ARG A 116 1.96 -11.64 -0.40
N MET A 117 1.71 -12.94 -0.40
CA MET A 117 2.33 -13.83 0.59
C MET A 117 3.83 -13.96 0.34
N THR A 118 4.59 -14.21 1.41
CA THR A 118 6.02 -14.51 1.31
C THR A 118 6.22 -16.00 1.03
N ALA A 119 7.48 -16.43 0.91
CA ALA A 119 7.81 -17.86 0.82
C ALA A 119 7.36 -18.68 2.06
N ASN A 120 6.99 -18.01 3.17
CA ASN A 120 6.46 -18.67 4.37
C ASN A 120 4.96 -19.03 4.24
N GLY A 121 4.32 -18.64 3.15
CA GLY A 121 2.89 -18.87 2.91
C GLY A 121 2.00 -17.73 3.42
N SER A 122 0.69 -17.90 3.24
CA SER A 122 -0.31 -16.91 3.67
C SER A 122 -0.28 -16.72 5.18
N CYS A 123 -0.28 -15.46 5.62
CA CYS A 123 -0.36 -15.10 7.03
C CYS A 123 -1.28 -13.89 7.25
N HIS A 124 -1.70 -13.68 8.49
CA HIS A 124 -2.48 -12.51 8.87
C HIS A 124 -1.59 -11.25 8.85
N VAL A 125 -2.12 -10.17 8.27
CA VAL A 125 -1.49 -8.86 8.25
C VAL A 125 -2.48 -7.80 8.72
N LYS A 126 -2.01 -6.92 9.61
CA LYS A 126 -2.63 -5.62 9.89
C LYS A 126 -1.72 -4.53 9.34
N LYS A 127 -2.28 -3.67 8.48
CA LYS A 127 -1.53 -2.62 7.78
C LYS A 127 -2.24 -1.28 7.85
N ILE A 128 -1.46 -0.21 7.92
CA ILE A 128 -1.93 1.17 7.71
C ILE A 128 -1.39 1.66 6.37
N VAL A 129 -2.27 2.21 5.55
CA VAL A 129 -1.86 2.96 4.35
C VAL A 129 -2.22 4.41 4.57
N VAL A 130 -1.23 5.26 4.82
CA VAL A 130 -1.45 6.70 4.92
C VAL A 130 -1.34 7.31 3.53
N LYS A 131 -2.45 7.84 3.04
CA LYS A 131 -2.54 8.61 1.81
C LYS A 131 -2.14 10.05 2.10
N VAL A 132 -1.18 10.57 1.34
CA VAL A 132 -0.69 11.95 1.46
C VAL A 132 -0.81 12.61 0.11
N ARG A 133 -1.63 13.66 0.00
CA ARG A 133 -1.85 14.35 -1.28
C ARG A 133 -0.53 14.92 -1.82
N VAL A 134 -0.37 14.84 -3.15
CA VAL A 134 0.78 15.39 -3.89
C VAL A 134 0.84 16.92 -3.78
#